data_AF-A0A9W8A2A3-F1
#
_entry.id   AF-A0A9W8A2A3-F1
#
_cell.length_a   1.000
_cell.length_b   1.000
_cell.length_c   1.000
_cell.angle_alpha   90.00
_cell.angle_beta   90.00
_cell.angle_gamma   90.00
#
_symmetry.space_group_name_H-M   'P 1'
#
loop_
_entity.id
_entity.type
_entity.pdbx_description
1 polymer ?
#
loop_
_entity_poly.entity_id
_entity_poly.type
_entity_poly.pdbx_seq_one_letter_code
_entity_poly.pdbx_strand_id
1 'polypeptide(L)'
;MWRRIPTLMHRRPVVSATLAASAALGTGYLLYSQREALRARNPFALLGATPRAVHADAEAKPESPNAVNDRPLPFWSPPSRREMLNMLQGKTKEGQALARPEDEEFDLLVIGGGATGTGVALDAATRGLRVALVERDDFSAGTSSRSTKLVHGGVRYLEKAVWELDIGQYYLVKEALHERKTFLDIAPYLSQHLPIMIPVYKWWQLPYFWAGCKAYDMLAGSQGLESSYLLTRGKAIDAFPMLKKDQLKGALVYYD
;
A
#
# COMPACT_ATOMS: atom_id res chain seq x y z
N MET A 1 12.07 48.41 -0.64
CA MET A 1 11.83 48.63 0.80
C MET A 1 11.56 47.29 1.46
N TRP A 2 12.61 46.53 1.79
CA TRP A 2 12.53 45.25 2.50
C TRP A 2 13.07 45.48 3.91
N ARG A 3 12.22 45.36 4.94
CA ARG A 3 12.64 45.46 6.35
C ARG A 3 12.75 44.06 6.95
N ARG A 4 13.91 43.79 7.53
CA ARG A 4 14.23 42.61 8.35
C ARG A 4 13.29 42.53 9.55
N ILE A 5 12.79 41.33 9.85
CA ILE A 5 12.15 41.00 11.13
C ILE A 5 13.22 40.34 12.02
N PRO A 6 13.35 40.70 13.32
CA PRO A 6 14.41 40.20 14.19
C PRO A 6 14.12 38.77 14.69
N THR A 7 15.18 37.98 14.76
CA THR A 7 15.28 36.69 15.45
C THR A 7 15.06 36.83 16.95
N LEU A 8 14.11 36.07 17.51
CA LEU A 8 14.09 35.74 18.94
C LEU A 8 14.17 34.22 19.11
N MET A 9 15.31 33.76 19.61
CA MET A 9 15.57 32.39 20.01
C MET A 9 14.83 32.07 21.32
N HIS A 10 13.95 31.07 21.29
CA HIS A 10 13.67 30.22 22.43
C HIS A 10 13.71 28.76 21.97
N ARG A 11 14.77 28.05 22.38
CA ARG A 11 15.01 26.65 22.06
C ARG A 11 14.02 25.78 22.85
N ARG A 12 13.17 25.04 22.15
CA ARG A 12 12.52 23.82 22.66
C ARG A 12 13.29 22.60 22.11
N PRO A 13 13.41 21.50 22.85
CA PRO A 13 14.22 20.36 22.41
C PRO A 13 13.54 19.69 21.22
N VAL A 14 14.29 19.55 20.13
CA VAL A 14 13.92 18.74 18.96
C VAL A 14 14.16 17.29 19.36
N VAL A 15 13.11 16.48 19.43
CA VAL A 15 13.23 15.03 19.49
C VAL A 15 13.73 14.58 18.11
N SER A 16 15.02 14.26 18.04
CA SER A 16 15.64 13.68 16.86
C SER A 16 15.13 12.25 16.70
N ALA A 17 14.24 12.01 15.74
CA ALA A 17 13.82 10.68 15.35
C ALA A 17 14.97 10.04 14.56
N THR A 18 15.83 9.31 15.26
CA THR A 18 16.88 8.49 14.63
C THR A 18 16.21 7.33 13.89
N LEU A 19 16.16 7.42 12.56
CA LEU A 19 15.79 6.31 11.68
C LEU A 19 16.84 5.20 11.83
N ALA A 20 16.48 4.11 12.50
CA ALA A 20 17.23 2.87 12.46
C ALA A 20 16.90 2.14 11.14
N ALA A 21 17.71 2.39 10.12
CA ALA A 21 17.78 1.57 8.92
C ALA A 21 18.54 0.27 9.26
N SER A 22 17.82 -0.83 9.47
CA SER A 22 18.39 -2.17 9.47
C SER A 22 17.86 -2.95 8.28
N ALA A 23 18.79 -3.30 7.40
CA ALA A 23 18.60 -4.09 6.20
C ALA A 23 17.96 -5.46 6.48
N ALA A 24 17.02 -5.87 5.64
CA ALA A 24 16.67 -7.26 5.44
C ALA A 24 16.59 -7.53 3.93
N LEU A 25 17.71 -8.02 3.42
CA LEU A 25 17.87 -8.59 2.08
C LEU A 25 16.88 -9.76 1.90
N GLY A 26 16.21 -9.82 0.75
CA GLY A 26 15.64 -11.07 0.23
C GLY A 26 14.12 -11.26 0.33
N THR A 27 13.32 -10.33 -0.22
CA THR A 27 11.87 -10.54 -0.41
C THR A 27 11.45 -10.19 -1.85
N GLY A 28 12.19 -10.70 -2.83
CA GLY A 28 12.00 -10.35 -4.25
C GLY A 28 11.39 -11.44 -5.14
N TYR A 29 11.24 -12.69 -4.70
CA TYR A 29 11.04 -13.81 -5.64
C TYR A 29 9.69 -14.57 -5.57
N LEU A 30 8.75 -14.17 -4.71
CA LEU A 30 7.54 -14.99 -4.45
C LEU A 30 6.25 -14.54 -5.17
N LEU A 31 6.31 -13.59 -6.09
CA LEU A 31 5.12 -13.07 -6.80
C LEU A 31 4.84 -13.75 -8.15
N TYR A 32 5.75 -14.59 -8.66
CA TYR A 32 5.58 -15.20 -9.99
C TYR A 32 4.85 -16.56 -9.98
N SER A 33 4.98 -17.36 -8.91
CA SER A 33 4.54 -18.76 -8.89
C SER A 33 3.04 -18.98 -8.59
N GLN A 34 2.34 -17.99 -8.02
CA GLN A 34 0.92 -18.14 -7.64
C GLN A 34 -0.05 -17.95 -8.83
N ARG A 35 0.41 -17.37 -9.94
CA ARG A 35 -0.44 -17.13 -11.12
C ARG A 35 -0.68 -18.38 -11.99
N GLU A 36 0.20 -19.38 -11.94
CA GLU A 36 0.02 -20.63 -12.71
C GLU A 36 -0.88 -21.65 -12.02
N ALA A 37 -0.88 -21.72 -10.68
CA ALA A 37 -1.66 -22.71 -9.93
C ALA A 37 -3.19 -22.47 -10.01
N LEU A 38 -3.62 -21.21 -10.19
CA LEU A 38 -5.03 -20.86 -10.38
C LEU A 38 -5.54 -21.14 -11.81
N ARG A 39 -4.65 -21.35 -12.78
CA ARG A 39 -5.02 -21.62 -14.17
C ARG A 39 -5.41 -23.08 -14.42
N ALA A 40 -5.02 -23.99 -13.53
CA ALA A 40 -5.23 -25.43 -13.69
C ALA A 40 -6.61 -25.95 -13.23
N ARG A 41 -7.52 -25.07 -12.76
CA ARG A 41 -8.81 -25.49 -12.16
C ARG A 41 -10.06 -25.11 -12.95
N ASN A 42 -9.96 -24.72 -14.23
CA ASN A 42 -11.13 -24.30 -15.00
C ASN A 42 -11.21 -24.98 -16.38
N PRO A 43 -12.06 -26.01 -16.59
CA PRO A 43 -12.18 -26.71 -17.87
C PRO A 43 -12.93 -25.93 -18.97
N PHE A 44 -13.27 -24.65 -18.76
CA PHE A 44 -13.96 -23.81 -19.75
C PHE A 44 -13.20 -22.53 -20.17
N ALA A 45 -11.91 -22.39 -19.84
CA ALA A 45 -11.10 -21.25 -20.28
C ALA A 45 -10.52 -21.46 -21.70
N LEU A 46 -11.39 -21.66 -22.69
CA LEU A 46 -11.03 -21.74 -24.10
C LEU A 46 -11.71 -20.58 -24.84
N LEU A 47 -11.09 -19.40 -24.76
CA LEU A 47 -11.10 -18.35 -25.79
C LEU A 47 -10.12 -17.22 -25.38
N GLY A 48 -8.88 -17.36 -25.86
CA GLY A 48 -8.03 -16.26 -26.33
C GLY A 48 -7.66 -15.13 -25.38
N ALA A 49 -6.68 -15.35 -24.50
CA ALA A 49 -5.68 -14.32 -24.15
C ALA A 49 -4.53 -14.96 -23.33
N THR A 50 -3.34 -15.03 -23.91
CA THR A 50 -2.11 -15.35 -23.16
C THR A 50 -1.55 -14.08 -22.52
N PRO A 51 -1.48 -13.95 -21.19
CA PRO A 51 -0.80 -12.80 -20.58
C PRO A 51 0.72 -12.97 -20.76
N ARG A 52 1.33 -12.02 -21.48
CA ARG A 52 2.78 -11.94 -21.69
C ARG A 52 3.43 -11.47 -20.39
N ALA A 53 4.38 -12.24 -19.87
CA ALA A 53 5.19 -11.87 -18.71
C ALA A 53 6.00 -10.60 -19.05
N VAL A 54 5.78 -9.52 -18.29
CA VAL A 54 6.58 -8.30 -18.40
C VAL A 54 7.76 -8.45 -17.42
N HIS A 55 8.89 -8.94 -17.93
CA HIS A 55 10.14 -8.91 -17.19
C HIS A 55 10.59 -7.46 -17.03
N ALA A 56 11.03 -7.08 -15.82
CA ALA A 56 11.54 -5.74 -15.48
C ALA A 56 13.01 -5.53 -15.89
N ASP A 57 13.48 -6.28 -16.89
CA ASP A 57 14.80 -6.14 -17.47
C ASP A 57 14.62 -5.69 -18.92
N ALA A 58 14.54 -4.38 -19.13
CA ALA A 58 14.61 -3.81 -20.46
C ALA A 58 15.77 -2.82 -20.48
N GLU A 59 16.95 -3.33 -20.84
CA GLU A 59 17.91 -2.53 -21.60
C GLU A 59 17.12 -1.83 -22.72
N ALA A 60 17.18 -0.51 -22.74
CA ALA A 60 16.49 0.30 -23.73
C ALA A 60 17.07 -0.02 -25.12
N LYS A 61 16.44 -0.96 -25.83
CA LYS A 61 16.69 -1.13 -27.26
C LYS A 61 16.14 0.10 -28.00
N PRO A 62 16.88 0.68 -28.94
CA PRO A 62 16.41 1.81 -29.72
C PRO A 62 15.14 1.42 -30.48
N GLU A 63 14.08 2.19 -30.31
CA GLU A 63 12.77 1.95 -30.90
C GLU A 63 12.87 2.01 -32.44
N SER A 64 12.39 0.96 -33.12
CA SER A 64 12.27 1.00 -34.59
C SER A 64 11.10 1.91 -34.98
N PRO A 65 11.19 2.71 -36.06
CA PRO A 65 10.20 3.75 -36.38
C PRO A 65 8.78 3.27 -36.70
N ASN A 66 8.57 1.96 -36.88
CA ASN A 66 7.31 1.38 -37.36
C ASN A 66 6.71 0.30 -36.43
N ALA A 67 7.12 0.25 -35.16
CA ALA A 67 6.45 -0.64 -34.20
C ALA A 67 5.10 -0.04 -33.80
N VAL A 68 4.02 -0.45 -34.49
CA VAL A 68 2.65 -0.20 -34.03
C VAL A 68 2.54 -0.82 -32.64
N ASN A 69 2.46 0.05 -31.63
CA ASN A 69 2.44 -0.35 -30.24
C ASN A 69 1.07 -0.97 -29.96
N ASP A 70 0.94 -2.29 -30.06
CA ASP A 70 -0.28 -3.08 -29.76
C ASP A 70 -0.72 -3.00 -28.29
N ARG A 71 -0.20 -2.04 -27.52
CA ARG A 71 -0.67 -1.75 -26.17
C ARG A 71 -2.04 -1.11 -26.31
N PRO A 72 -3.09 -1.64 -25.65
CA PRO A 72 -4.38 -0.97 -25.62
C PRO A 72 -4.17 0.47 -25.16
N LEU A 73 -4.75 1.42 -25.90
CA LEU A 73 -4.66 2.84 -25.57
C LEU A 73 -5.08 3.02 -24.11
N PRO A 74 -4.32 3.79 -23.31
CA PRO A 74 -4.67 3.97 -21.92
C PRO A 74 -6.05 4.62 -21.83
N PHE A 75 -6.88 4.11 -20.91
CA PHE A 75 -8.23 4.61 -20.62
C PHE A 75 -8.26 6.13 -20.38
N TRP A 76 -7.11 6.69 -19.96
CA TRP A 76 -6.90 8.11 -19.75
C TRP A 76 -5.47 8.48 -20.15
N SER A 77 -5.32 9.59 -20.87
CA SER A 77 -4.01 10.21 -21.11
C SER A 77 -3.84 11.39 -20.16
N PRO A 78 -2.86 11.35 -19.23
CA PRO A 78 -2.67 12.44 -18.30
C PRO A 78 -2.27 13.73 -19.05
N PRO A 79 -2.77 14.90 -18.61
CA PRO A 79 -2.31 16.18 -19.17
C PRO A 79 -0.81 16.33 -18.95
N SER A 80 -0.13 17.00 -19.88
CA SER A 80 1.28 17.34 -19.71
C SER A 80 1.47 18.30 -18.52
N ARG A 81 2.66 18.32 -17.94
CA ARG A 81 3.02 19.27 -16.87
C ARG A 81 2.69 20.71 -17.24
N ARG A 82 2.94 21.10 -18.50
CA ARG A 82 2.64 22.43 -19.02
C ARG A 82 1.14 22.72 -19.00
N GLU A 83 0.32 21.78 -19.43
CA GLU A 83 -1.14 21.91 -19.38
C GLU A 83 -1.65 22.01 -17.94
N MET A 84 -1.11 21.20 -17.01
CA MET A 84 -1.47 21.29 -15.59
C MET A 84 -1.13 22.66 -14.99
N LEU A 85 0.05 23.21 -15.31
CA LEU A 85 0.44 24.56 -14.88
C LEU A 85 -0.45 25.64 -15.49
N ASN A 86 -0.83 25.50 -16.77
CA ASN A 86 -1.76 26.41 -17.41
C ASN A 86 -3.13 26.38 -16.71
N MET A 87 -3.65 25.20 -16.39
CA MET A 87 -4.93 25.06 -15.66
C MET A 87 -4.92 25.74 -14.29
N LEU A 88 -3.82 25.59 -13.54
CA LEU A 88 -3.62 26.27 -12.26
C LEU A 88 -3.56 27.80 -12.42
N GLN A 89 -2.95 28.28 -13.50
CA GLN A 89 -2.86 29.71 -13.82
C GLN A 89 -4.12 30.28 -14.50
N GLY A 90 -5.18 29.50 -14.67
CA GLY A 90 -6.39 29.95 -15.38
C GLY A 90 -6.17 30.19 -16.86
N LYS A 91 -5.31 29.38 -17.50
CA LYS A 91 -5.01 29.45 -18.93
C LYS A 91 -5.54 28.23 -19.67
N THR A 92 -5.81 28.38 -20.97
CA THR A 92 -6.13 27.27 -21.88
C THR A 92 -4.96 26.31 -22.02
N LYS A 93 -5.18 25.17 -22.68
CA LYS A 93 -4.11 24.23 -23.03
C LYS A 93 -2.99 24.91 -23.83
N GLU A 94 -3.33 25.85 -24.72
CA GLU A 94 -2.36 26.66 -25.47
C GLU A 94 -1.75 27.84 -24.69
N GLY A 95 -2.18 28.06 -23.43
CA GLY A 95 -1.63 29.11 -22.56
C GLY A 95 -2.33 30.47 -22.67
N GLN A 96 -3.49 30.54 -23.32
CA GLN A 96 -4.29 31.77 -23.41
C GLN A 96 -5.03 32.00 -22.10
N ALA A 97 -5.03 33.23 -21.57
CA ALA A 97 -5.76 33.53 -20.34
C ALA A 97 -7.26 33.30 -20.53
N LEU A 98 -7.87 32.47 -19.69
CA LEU A 98 -9.32 32.38 -19.59
C LEU A 98 -9.79 33.58 -18.79
N ALA A 99 -10.93 34.16 -19.17
CA ALA A 99 -11.63 35.14 -18.35
C ALA A 99 -12.17 34.45 -17.10
N ARG A 100 -11.30 34.23 -16.11
CA ARG A 100 -11.71 33.83 -14.76
C ARG A 100 -12.09 35.08 -13.98
N PRO A 101 -13.07 34.99 -13.05
CA PRO A 101 -13.21 35.99 -12.02
C PRO A 101 -11.85 36.13 -11.30
N GLU A 102 -11.39 37.36 -11.08
CA GLU A 102 -10.08 37.63 -10.44
C GLU A 102 -10.01 37.12 -8.97
N ASP A 103 -11.13 36.63 -8.42
CA ASP A 103 -11.32 36.25 -7.02
C ASP A 103 -11.48 34.72 -6.76
N GLU A 104 -11.14 33.85 -7.72
CA GLU A 104 -11.18 32.39 -7.49
C GLU A 104 -9.94 31.88 -6.72
N GLU A 105 -9.81 32.27 -5.45
CA GLU A 105 -8.81 31.70 -4.55
C GLU A 105 -9.13 30.24 -4.19
N PHE A 106 -8.12 29.40 -4.02
CA PHE A 106 -8.31 28.06 -3.44
C PHE A 106 -8.41 28.17 -1.92
N ASP A 107 -9.31 27.40 -1.31
CA ASP A 107 -9.49 27.37 0.14
C ASP A 107 -8.40 26.53 0.82
N LEU A 108 -7.80 25.57 0.10
CA LEU A 108 -6.72 24.71 0.59
C LEU A 108 -5.70 24.37 -0.50
N LEU A 109 -4.41 24.53 -0.19
CA LEU A 109 -3.30 24.04 -1.01
C LEU A 109 -2.62 22.85 -0.32
N VAL A 110 -2.65 21.68 -0.97
CA VAL A 110 -1.97 20.46 -0.53
C VAL A 110 -0.67 20.29 -1.31
N ILE A 111 0.45 20.14 -0.59
CA ILE A 111 1.78 19.91 -1.17
C ILE A 111 2.17 18.45 -0.96
N GLY A 112 2.25 17.70 -2.06
CA GLY A 112 2.60 16.28 -2.09
C GLY A 112 1.43 15.38 -2.51
N GLY A 113 1.60 14.64 -3.60
CA GLY A 113 0.64 13.70 -4.19
C GLY A 113 0.85 12.24 -3.78
N GLY A 114 1.37 12.01 -2.57
CA GLY A 114 1.39 10.68 -1.94
C GLY A 114 0.08 10.35 -1.23
N ALA A 115 -0.04 9.14 -0.68
CA ALA A 115 -1.26 8.64 -0.03
C ALA A 115 -1.89 9.62 0.98
N THR A 116 -1.06 10.24 1.83
CA THR A 116 -1.53 11.24 2.80
C THR A 116 -2.09 12.48 2.13
N GLY A 117 -1.36 13.06 1.18
CA GLY A 117 -1.80 14.30 0.52
C GLY A 117 -3.03 14.09 -0.36
N THR A 118 -3.11 12.97 -1.08
CA THR A 118 -4.32 12.63 -1.85
C THR A 118 -5.51 12.35 -0.94
N GLY A 119 -5.30 11.71 0.22
CA GLY A 119 -6.36 11.49 1.21
C GLY A 119 -6.90 12.80 1.79
N VAL A 120 -6.01 13.73 2.16
CA VAL A 120 -6.39 15.07 2.64
C VAL A 120 -7.13 15.84 1.54
N ALA A 121 -6.64 15.81 0.31
CA ALA A 121 -7.30 16.50 -0.80
C ALA A 121 -8.69 15.93 -1.10
N LEU A 122 -8.86 14.61 -1.02
CA LEU A 122 -10.17 13.96 -1.17
C LEU A 122 -11.13 14.37 -0.05
N ASP A 123 -10.71 14.29 1.22
CA ASP A 123 -11.55 14.67 2.36
C ASP A 123 -11.94 16.16 2.33
N ALA A 124 -11.01 17.04 1.96
CA ALA A 124 -11.30 18.46 1.83
C ALA A 124 -12.27 18.75 0.65
N ALA A 125 -12.07 18.10 -0.50
CA ALA A 125 -12.93 18.28 -1.66
C ALA A 125 -14.35 17.75 -1.42
N THR A 126 -14.52 16.61 -0.73
CA THR A 126 -15.86 16.06 -0.40
C THR A 126 -16.62 16.92 0.60
N ARG A 127 -15.93 17.77 1.38
CA ARG A 127 -16.52 18.79 2.25
C ARG A 127 -16.86 20.11 1.54
N GLY A 128 -16.63 20.19 0.22
CA GLY A 128 -16.97 21.34 -0.61
C GLY A 128 -15.91 22.43 -0.67
N LEU A 129 -14.68 22.18 -0.19
CA LEU A 129 -13.57 23.13 -0.32
C LEU A 129 -13.01 23.12 -1.74
N ARG A 130 -12.56 24.29 -2.22
CA ARG A 130 -11.76 24.41 -3.44
C ARG A 130 -10.31 24.05 -3.11
N VAL A 131 -9.90 22.84 -3.49
CA VAL A 131 -8.58 22.30 -3.15
C VAL A 131 -7.67 22.30 -4.38
N ALA A 132 -6.46 22.83 -4.24
CA ALA A 132 -5.36 22.60 -5.17
C ALA A 132 -4.38 21.58 -4.57
N LEU A 133 -3.96 20.58 -5.33
CA LEU A 133 -2.89 19.66 -4.95
C LEU A 133 -1.75 19.76 -5.95
N VAL A 134 -0.53 19.92 -5.44
CA VAL A 134 0.68 19.97 -6.25
C VAL A 134 1.65 18.85 -5.86
N GLU A 135 2.15 18.13 -6.87
CA GLU A 135 3.20 17.12 -6.74
C GLU A 135 4.37 17.50 -7.66
N ARG A 136 5.60 17.29 -7.18
CA ARG A 136 6.80 17.57 -7.98
C ARG A 136 6.94 16.58 -9.11
N ASP A 137 6.78 15.29 -8.81
CA ASP A 137 7.01 14.17 -9.72
C ASP A 137 5.66 13.63 -10.24
N ASP A 138 5.43 12.31 -10.17
CA ASP A 138 4.14 11.67 -10.47
C ASP A 138 3.40 11.32 -9.17
N PHE A 139 2.08 11.11 -9.24
CA PHE A 139 1.28 10.68 -8.09
C PHE A 139 1.84 9.40 -7.47
N SER A 140 1.94 9.37 -6.14
CA SER A 140 2.52 8.25 -5.39
C SER A 140 3.98 7.89 -5.71
N ALA A 141 4.71 8.72 -6.47
CA ALA A 141 6.11 8.46 -6.85
C ALA A 141 7.09 8.37 -5.65
N GLY A 142 6.70 8.85 -4.47
CA GLY A 142 7.46 8.77 -3.21
C GLY A 142 7.28 7.43 -2.47
N THR A 143 7.26 7.48 -1.14
CA THR A 143 7.16 6.28 -0.26
C THR A 143 5.89 5.45 -0.53
N SER A 144 4.79 6.10 -0.96
CA SER A 144 3.50 5.45 -1.20
C SER A 144 3.55 4.32 -2.23
N SER A 145 4.46 4.37 -3.21
CA SER A 145 4.66 3.26 -4.17
C SER A 145 5.63 2.17 -3.70
N ARG A 146 6.43 2.44 -2.65
CA ARG A 146 7.52 1.59 -2.15
C ARG A 146 7.18 0.84 -0.86
N SER A 147 5.90 0.62 -0.60
CA SER A 147 5.44 -0.21 0.52
C SER A 147 5.50 -1.71 0.18
N THR A 148 5.31 -2.54 1.20
CA THR A 148 5.04 -3.98 1.08
C THR A 148 3.71 -4.30 0.41
N LYS A 149 2.87 -3.28 0.17
CA LYS A 149 1.52 -3.39 -0.41
C LYS A 149 0.58 -4.25 0.43
N LEU A 150 0.74 -4.18 1.75
CA LEU A 150 -0.12 -4.85 2.74
C LEU A 150 -0.70 -3.81 3.70
N VAL A 151 -2.01 -3.89 3.94
CA VAL A 151 -2.70 -3.13 4.98
C VAL A 151 -2.79 -4.02 6.21
N HIS A 152 -1.73 -4.01 7.04
CA HIS A 152 -1.63 -4.92 8.17
C HIS A 152 -2.22 -4.35 9.44
N GLY A 153 -3.12 -5.10 10.09
CA GLY A 153 -3.72 -4.69 11.37
C GLY A 153 -2.82 -4.88 12.59
N GLY A 154 -1.56 -5.31 12.42
CA GLY A 154 -0.55 -5.18 13.47
C GLY A 154 -0.51 -6.29 14.53
N VAL A 155 -0.56 -7.56 14.13
CA VAL A 155 -0.50 -8.73 15.06
C VAL A 155 0.71 -8.65 16.01
N ARG A 156 1.85 -8.17 15.51
CA ARG A 156 3.06 -7.95 16.34
C ARG A 156 2.92 -6.82 17.36
N TYR A 157 2.12 -5.81 17.06
CA TYR A 157 1.85 -4.72 18.00
C TYR A 157 0.88 -5.18 19.10
N LEU A 158 -0.04 -6.10 18.79
CA LEU A 158 -0.90 -6.72 19.80
C LEU A 158 -0.07 -7.51 20.83
N GLU A 159 0.95 -8.24 20.38
CA GLU A 159 1.89 -8.91 21.27
C GLU A 159 2.50 -7.91 22.26
N LYS A 160 3.07 -6.80 21.76
CA LYS A 160 3.63 -5.76 22.63
C LYS A 160 2.60 -5.13 23.57
N ALA A 161 1.41 -4.81 23.07
CA ALA A 161 0.34 -4.24 23.87
C ALA A 161 -0.03 -5.13 25.07
N VAL A 162 -0.02 -6.46 24.87
CA VAL A 162 -0.33 -7.43 25.93
C VAL A 162 0.84 -7.63 26.89
N TRP A 163 2.07 -7.78 26.39
CA TRP A 163 3.24 -8.05 27.25
C TRP A 163 3.75 -6.81 28.00
N GLU A 164 3.67 -5.64 27.38
CA GLU A 164 4.16 -4.37 27.94
C GLU A 164 3.03 -3.57 28.59
N LEU A 165 1.78 -4.06 28.53
CA LEU A 165 0.56 -3.37 29.01
C LEU A 165 0.42 -1.96 28.42
N ASP A 166 0.84 -1.78 27.18
CA ASP A 166 0.79 -0.51 26.46
C ASP A 166 -0.59 -0.30 25.82
N ILE A 167 -1.38 0.56 26.48
CA ILE A 167 -2.71 0.97 26.02
C ILE A 167 -2.65 1.72 24.68
N GLY A 168 -1.57 2.47 24.41
CA GLY A 168 -1.38 3.17 23.15
C GLY A 168 -1.25 2.22 21.97
N GLN A 169 -0.46 1.15 22.14
CA GLN A 169 -0.36 0.09 21.11
C GLN A 169 -1.69 -0.64 20.90
N TYR A 170 -2.45 -0.84 21.96
CA TYR A 170 -3.78 -1.45 21.85
C TYR A 170 -4.74 -0.60 21.00
N TYR A 171 -4.79 0.71 21.22
CA TYR A 171 -5.61 1.60 20.39
C TYR A 171 -5.15 1.63 18.94
N LEU A 172 -3.85 1.62 18.69
CA LEU A 172 -3.29 1.56 17.34
C LEU A 172 -3.70 0.27 16.60
N VAL A 173 -3.69 -0.88 17.28
CA VAL A 173 -4.17 -2.14 16.69
C VAL A 173 -5.66 -2.06 16.36
N LYS A 174 -6.48 -1.49 17.24
CA LYS A 174 -7.92 -1.31 16.98
C LYS A 174 -8.20 -0.39 15.79
N GLU A 175 -7.49 0.73 15.72
CA GLU A 175 -7.60 1.69 14.62
C GLU A 175 -7.17 1.03 13.30
N ALA A 176 -6.04 0.33 13.29
CA ALA A 176 -5.57 -0.39 12.10
C ALA A 176 -6.56 -1.46 11.63
N LEU A 177 -7.18 -2.21 12.55
CA LEU A 177 -8.23 -3.19 12.24
C LEU A 177 -9.48 -2.52 11.66
N HIS A 178 -9.88 -1.37 12.21
CA HIS A 178 -11.01 -0.59 11.70
C HIS A 178 -10.75 -0.06 10.30
N GLU A 179 -9.62 0.62 10.09
CA GLU A 179 -9.22 1.19 8.80
C GLU A 179 -9.03 0.12 7.72
N ARG A 180 -8.50 -1.05 8.07
CA ARG A 180 -8.39 -2.17 7.12
C ARG A 180 -9.76 -2.59 6.57
N LYS A 181 -10.79 -2.63 7.42
CA LYS A 181 -12.15 -2.96 6.99
C LYS A 181 -12.73 -1.87 6.09
N THR A 182 -12.56 -0.61 6.47
CA THR A 182 -12.90 0.53 5.61
C THR A 182 -12.24 0.42 4.24
N PHE A 183 -10.97 0.02 4.18
CA PHE A 183 -10.23 -0.13 2.93
C PHE A 183 -10.77 -1.25 2.02
N LEU A 184 -11.31 -2.33 2.61
CA LEU A 184 -12.01 -3.40 1.89
C LEU A 184 -13.37 -2.92 1.34
N ASP A 185 -14.06 -2.06 2.08
CA ASP A 185 -15.37 -1.53 1.68
C ASP A 185 -15.27 -0.45 0.58
N ILE A 186 -14.29 0.47 0.67
CA ILE A 186 -14.17 1.59 -0.29
C ILE A 186 -13.44 1.23 -1.57
N ALA A 187 -12.55 0.24 -1.54
CA ALA A 187 -11.70 -0.13 -2.67
C ALA A 187 -11.61 -1.65 -2.90
N PRO A 188 -12.73 -2.38 -3.02
CA PRO A 188 -12.74 -3.85 -3.15
C PRO A 188 -12.05 -4.37 -4.42
N TYR A 189 -11.80 -3.49 -5.39
CA TYR A 189 -11.07 -3.79 -6.63
C TYR A 189 -9.53 -3.65 -6.47
N LEU A 190 -9.06 -3.07 -5.36
CA LEU A 190 -7.64 -2.92 -5.02
C LEU A 190 -7.23 -3.72 -3.78
N SER A 191 -8.18 -4.09 -2.92
CA SER A 191 -7.94 -4.78 -1.66
C SER A 191 -8.65 -6.13 -1.62
N GLN A 192 -7.98 -7.14 -1.04
CA GLN A 192 -8.51 -8.49 -0.87
C GLN A 192 -7.86 -9.13 0.35
N HIS A 193 -8.54 -10.12 0.94
CA HIS A 193 -8.00 -10.87 2.06
C HIS A 193 -6.82 -11.73 1.59
N LEU A 194 -5.69 -11.63 2.29
CA LEU A 194 -4.47 -12.37 1.99
C LEU A 194 -4.18 -13.38 3.11
N PRO A 195 -4.23 -14.70 2.83
CA PRO A 195 -3.77 -15.69 3.79
C PRO A 195 -2.24 -15.65 3.91
N ILE A 196 -1.74 -15.39 5.12
CA ILE A 196 -0.32 -15.35 5.44
C ILE A 196 0.03 -16.57 6.28
N MET A 197 0.94 -17.41 5.76
CA MET A 197 1.41 -18.62 6.44
C MET A 197 2.72 -18.36 7.19
N ILE A 198 2.74 -18.69 8.48
CA ILE A 198 3.92 -18.64 9.35
C ILE A 198 4.40 -20.08 9.63
N PRO A 199 5.58 -20.50 9.13
CA PRO A 199 6.13 -21.82 9.42
C PRO A 199 6.68 -21.90 10.85
N VAL A 200 6.44 -23.02 11.53
CA VAL A 200 6.80 -23.23 12.93
C VAL A 200 7.75 -24.42 13.09
N TYR A 201 8.90 -24.18 13.72
CA TYR A 201 9.99 -25.16 13.84
C TYR A 201 10.18 -25.69 15.27
N LYS A 202 9.59 -25.05 16.28
CA LYS A 202 9.63 -25.49 17.68
C LYS A 202 8.23 -25.84 18.16
N TRP A 203 8.08 -26.94 18.90
CA TRP A 203 6.77 -27.40 19.37
C TRP A 203 6.04 -26.40 20.26
N TRP A 204 6.74 -25.68 21.14
CA TRP A 204 6.15 -24.68 22.03
C TRP A 204 5.62 -23.44 21.30
N GLN A 205 6.12 -23.15 20.08
CA GLN A 205 5.69 -22.00 19.30
C GLN A 205 4.31 -22.20 18.68
N LEU A 206 3.88 -23.45 18.46
CA LEU A 206 2.55 -23.75 17.90
C LEU A 206 1.42 -23.24 18.82
N PRO A 207 1.33 -23.65 20.10
CA PRO A 207 0.28 -23.13 20.99
C PRO A 207 0.42 -21.62 21.22
N TYR A 208 1.65 -21.10 21.25
CA TYR A 208 1.91 -19.67 21.42
C TYR A 208 1.35 -18.83 20.27
N PHE A 209 1.74 -19.12 19.02
CA PHE A 209 1.25 -18.38 17.86
C PHE A 209 -0.25 -18.59 17.65
N TRP A 210 -0.76 -19.80 17.89
CA TRP A 210 -2.19 -20.07 17.82
C TRP A 210 -2.98 -19.19 18.81
N ALA A 211 -2.54 -19.10 20.06
CA ALA A 211 -3.19 -18.24 21.06
C ALA A 211 -3.12 -16.76 20.67
N GLY A 212 -1.97 -16.29 20.18
CA GLY A 212 -1.79 -14.91 19.72
C GLY A 212 -2.71 -14.55 18.54
N CYS A 213 -2.78 -15.41 17.52
CA CYS A 213 -3.68 -15.20 16.39
C CYS A 213 -5.16 -15.33 16.78
N LYS A 214 -5.52 -16.20 17.74
CA LYS A 214 -6.90 -16.26 18.23
C LYS A 214 -7.29 -15.02 19.03
N ALA A 215 -6.40 -14.50 19.86
CA ALA A 215 -6.62 -13.21 20.52
C ALA A 215 -6.79 -12.07 19.50
N TYR A 216 -6.01 -12.11 18.41
CA TYR A 216 -6.14 -11.16 17.31
C TYR A 216 -7.47 -11.30 16.55
N ASP A 217 -7.88 -12.52 16.20
CA ASP A 217 -9.18 -12.81 15.58
C ASP A 217 -10.34 -12.29 16.44
N MET A 218 -10.26 -12.51 17.76
CA MET A 218 -11.26 -12.02 18.72
C MET A 218 -11.29 -10.50 18.80
N LEU A 219 -10.13 -9.85 18.76
CA LEU A 219 -10.04 -8.39 18.79
C LEU A 219 -10.56 -7.76 17.48
N ALA A 220 -10.32 -8.41 16.34
CA ALA A 220 -10.86 -8.00 15.06
C ALA A 220 -12.40 -8.13 15.00
N GLY A 221 -12.98 -9.10 15.71
CA GLY A 221 -14.42 -9.22 15.88
C GLY A 221 -15.16 -9.28 14.53
N SER A 222 -16.15 -8.39 14.33
CA SER A 222 -16.91 -8.28 13.08
C SER A 222 -16.15 -7.63 11.91
N GLN A 223 -14.96 -7.09 12.19
CA GLN A 223 -13.97 -6.63 11.21
C GLN A 223 -12.96 -7.73 10.88
N GLY A 224 -13.11 -8.89 11.52
CA GLY A 224 -12.31 -10.08 11.33
C GLY A 224 -12.44 -10.61 9.92
N LEU A 225 -11.29 -10.88 9.32
CA LEU A 225 -11.17 -11.71 8.15
C LEU A 225 -11.48 -13.17 8.53
N GLU A 226 -11.27 -14.10 7.61
CA GLU A 226 -11.37 -15.53 7.93
C GLU A 226 -10.53 -15.88 9.16
N SER A 227 -11.04 -16.77 10.00
CA SER A 227 -10.38 -17.11 11.26
C SER A 227 -9.07 -17.88 11.01
N SER A 228 -8.06 -17.58 11.82
CA SER A 228 -6.78 -18.27 11.79
C SER A 228 -6.90 -19.77 12.03
N TYR A 229 -6.05 -20.56 11.36
CA TYR A 229 -6.04 -22.02 11.48
C TYR A 229 -4.64 -22.61 11.38
N LEU A 230 -4.47 -23.80 11.94
CA LEU A 230 -3.21 -24.55 11.89
C LEU A 230 -3.16 -25.46 10.67
N LEU A 231 -2.00 -25.49 10.03
CA LEU A 231 -1.63 -26.47 9.02
C LEU A 231 -0.66 -27.48 9.61
N THR A 232 -0.94 -28.75 9.37
CA THR A 232 0.00 -29.83 9.67
C THR A 232 1.23 -29.70 8.78
N ARG A 233 2.36 -30.29 9.21
CA ARG A 233 3.61 -30.31 8.44
C ARG A 233 3.41 -30.75 6.98
N GLY A 234 2.63 -31.81 6.76
CA GLY A 234 2.34 -32.31 5.41
C GLY A 234 1.67 -31.24 4.55
N LYS A 235 0.53 -30.69 5.02
CA LYS A 235 -0.21 -29.64 4.31
C LYS A 235 0.61 -28.38 4.07
N ALA A 236 1.48 -27.99 5.01
CA ALA A 236 2.35 -26.82 4.85
C ALA A 236 3.40 -27.04 3.75
N ILE A 237 3.96 -28.25 3.64
CA ILE A 237 4.90 -28.61 2.57
C ILE A 237 4.16 -28.74 1.23
N ASP A 238 2.94 -29.26 1.23
CA ASP A 238 2.12 -29.36 0.00
C ASP A 238 1.78 -27.98 -0.56
N ALA A 239 1.44 -27.02 0.32
CA ALA A 239 1.17 -25.64 -0.06
C ALA A 239 2.44 -24.88 -0.49
N PHE A 240 3.58 -25.13 0.17
CA PHE A 240 4.86 -24.46 -0.11
C PHE A 240 6.02 -25.48 -0.14
N PRO A 241 6.27 -26.13 -1.29
CA PRO A 241 7.27 -27.20 -1.40
C PRO A 241 8.72 -26.78 -1.11
N MET A 242 9.02 -25.49 -1.30
CA MET A 242 10.32 -24.87 -1.07
C MET A 242 10.59 -24.54 0.41
N LEU A 243 9.63 -24.78 1.30
CA LEU A 243 9.79 -24.55 2.72
C LEU A 243 10.88 -25.45 3.31
N LYS A 244 11.68 -24.93 4.25
CA LYS A 244 12.69 -25.74 4.96
C LYS A 244 11.98 -26.88 5.69
N LYS A 245 12.22 -28.11 5.23
CA LYS A 245 11.53 -29.31 5.74
C LYS A 245 12.12 -29.82 7.05
N ASP A 246 13.38 -29.48 7.31
CA ASP A 246 14.09 -29.86 8.52
C ASP A 246 13.50 -29.15 9.74
N GLN A 247 13.25 -29.92 10.80
CA GLN A 247 12.62 -29.50 12.06
C GLN A 247 11.22 -28.86 11.97
N LEU A 248 10.63 -28.73 10.79
CA LEU A 248 9.28 -28.18 10.61
C LEU A 248 8.25 -29.00 11.39
N LYS A 249 7.47 -28.34 12.25
CA LYS A 249 6.41 -28.97 13.07
C LYS A 249 5.02 -28.74 12.48
N GLY A 250 4.83 -27.60 11.82
CA GLY A 250 3.58 -27.22 11.17
C GLY A 250 3.66 -25.77 10.69
N ALA A 251 2.51 -25.20 10.39
CA ALA A 251 2.39 -23.78 10.10
C ALA A 251 1.08 -23.22 10.67
N LEU A 252 1.04 -21.93 10.89
CA LEU A 252 -0.17 -21.19 11.23
C LEU A 252 -0.53 -20.28 10.06
N VAL A 253 -1.80 -20.25 9.67
CA VAL A 253 -2.31 -19.32 8.68
C VAL A 253 -3.22 -18.33 9.39
N TYR A 254 -2.99 -17.05 9.16
CA TYR A 254 -3.89 -15.99 9.56
C TYR A 254 -4.16 -15.09 8.34
N TYR A 255 -5.20 -14.27 8.44
CA TYR A 255 -5.62 -13.42 7.34
C TYR A 255 -5.34 -11.97 7.65
N ASP A 256 -4.95 -11.27 6.61
CA ASP A 256 -4.71 -9.84 6.62
C ASP A 256 -5.18 -9.15 5.34
#